data_AF-A0A6L9IN48-F1
#
_entry.id   AF-A0A6L9IN48-F1
#
_cell.length_a   1.000
_cell.length_b   1.000
_cell.length_c   1.000
_cell.angle_alpha   90.00
_cell.angle_beta   90.00
_cell.angle_gamma   90.00
#
_symmetry.space_group_name_H-M   'P 1'
#
loop_
_entity.id
_entity.type
_entity.pdbx_description
1 polymer ?
#
loop_
_entity_poly.entity_id
_entity_poly.type
_entity_poly.pdbx_seq_one_letter_code
_entity_poly.pdbx_strand_id
1 'polypeptide(L)'
;MPTPFTHLAFAQRLLHDGTLPAHAHDLLMAHQAAYWLGSVAADAHGLAGCGREATHFYTYDRPLSMAPWRAMTAQHPDLLTTTDPDQRAFVAGYVAHLAMDEVWTLHMTRPQFFLRAWASQAQRFLMLHIILIYMDERDLDSLADDIAGQLGVAAPDRWLPFLPDDALREWDDLIYRQIKPGGASETLDIFGPRVQKSPDELRAILDVPERMHADLWAHVTPAALARAETLMYTHARTQLLTYLDASSNGSR
;
A
#
# COMPACT_ATOMS: atom_id res chain seq x y z
N MET A 1 -0.72 7.85 3.38
CA MET A 1 -1.19 6.85 2.41
C MET A 1 -1.74 5.67 3.20
N PRO A 2 -2.53 4.77 2.58
CA PRO A 2 -2.87 3.49 3.21
C PRO A 2 -1.61 2.83 3.77
N THR A 3 -1.76 2.07 4.85
CA THR A 3 -0.62 1.43 5.51
C THR A 3 -0.27 0.12 4.81
N PRO A 4 0.89 -0.48 5.12
CA PRO A 4 1.24 -1.80 4.59
C PRO A 4 0.17 -2.86 4.83
N PHE A 5 -0.57 -2.81 5.94
CA PHE A 5 -1.63 -3.79 6.22
C PHE A 5 -2.84 -3.61 5.29
N THR A 6 -3.23 -2.38 4.98
CA THR A 6 -4.24 -2.14 3.94
C THR A 6 -3.76 -2.66 2.58
N HIS A 7 -2.49 -2.45 2.23
CA HIS A 7 -1.95 -2.96 0.98
C HIS A 7 -1.94 -4.50 0.93
N LEU A 8 -1.55 -5.18 2.02
CA LEU A 8 -1.63 -6.63 2.14
C LEU A 8 -3.07 -7.15 2.04
N ALA A 9 -4.03 -6.49 2.71
CA ALA A 9 -5.43 -6.92 2.66
C ALA A 9 -6.03 -6.81 1.25
N PHE A 10 -5.65 -5.77 0.49
CA PHE A 10 -6.05 -5.63 -0.90
C PHE A 10 -5.32 -6.61 -1.82
N ALA A 11 -4.04 -6.85 -1.59
CA ALA A 11 -3.28 -7.85 -2.32
C ALA A 11 -3.86 -9.26 -2.08
N GLN A 12 -4.28 -9.57 -0.85
CA GLN A 12 -4.98 -10.81 -0.50
C GLN A 12 -6.27 -10.95 -1.28
N ARG A 13 -7.08 -9.89 -1.29
CA ARG A 13 -8.32 -9.86 -2.04
C ARG A 13 -8.09 -10.05 -3.54
N LEU A 14 -7.03 -9.46 -4.10
CA LEU A 14 -6.66 -9.62 -5.50
C LEU A 14 -6.25 -11.06 -5.80
N LEU A 15 -5.36 -11.64 -4.98
CA LEU A 15 -4.88 -13.01 -5.19
C LEU A 15 -6.02 -14.04 -5.12
N HIS A 16 -6.99 -13.81 -4.24
CA HIS A 16 -8.18 -14.65 -4.09
C HIS A 16 -9.35 -14.28 -5.02
N ASP A 17 -9.18 -13.31 -5.94
CA ASP A 17 -10.20 -12.96 -6.90
C ASP A 17 -10.30 -14.04 -7.99
N GLY A 18 -11.32 -14.90 -7.88
CA GLY A 18 -11.59 -15.97 -8.84
C GLY A 18 -11.92 -15.51 -10.26
N THR A 19 -11.94 -14.20 -10.53
CA THR A 19 -12.07 -13.63 -11.87
C THR A 19 -10.73 -13.23 -12.50
N LEU A 20 -9.60 -13.42 -11.80
CA LEU A 20 -8.28 -13.23 -12.40
C LEU A 20 -8.08 -14.21 -13.57
N PRO A 21 -7.47 -13.77 -14.69
CA PRO A 21 -7.02 -14.68 -15.74
C PRO A 21 -6.08 -15.75 -15.19
N ALA A 22 -6.21 -16.99 -15.67
CA ALA A 22 -5.45 -18.14 -15.16
C ALA A 22 -3.94 -17.89 -15.17
N HIS A 23 -3.38 -17.30 -16.24
CA HIS A 23 -1.93 -17.02 -16.32
C HIS A 23 -1.45 -16.05 -15.24
N ALA A 24 -2.27 -15.06 -14.88
CA ALA A 24 -1.94 -14.10 -13.84
C ALA A 24 -2.04 -14.77 -12.46
N HIS A 25 -3.14 -15.48 -12.21
CA HIS A 25 -3.35 -16.21 -10.95
C HIS A 25 -2.24 -17.24 -10.72
N ASP A 26 -1.91 -18.06 -11.71
CA ASP A 26 -0.89 -19.12 -11.59
C ASP A 26 0.50 -18.56 -11.29
N LEU A 27 0.89 -17.45 -11.95
CA LEU A 27 2.15 -16.77 -11.66
C LEU A 27 2.19 -16.25 -10.22
N LEU A 28 1.15 -15.51 -9.81
CA LEU A 28 1.12 -14.89 -8.48
C LEU A 28 1.05 -15.94 -7.37
N MET A 29 0.32 -17.04 -7.56
CA MET A 29 0.28 -18.14 -6.60
C MET A 29 1.61 -18.89 -6.50
N ALA A 30 2.27 -19.14 -7.64
CA ALA A 30 3.58 -19.82 -7.66
C ALA A 30 4.69 -18.98 -7.01
N HIS A 31 4.58 -17.65 -7.09
CA HIS A 31 5.59 -16.68 -6.64
C HIS A 31 5.05 -15.73 -5.56
N GLN A 32 4.19 -16.26 -4.68
CA GLN A 32 3.42 -15.47 -3.72
C GLN A 32 4.30 -14.65 -2.75
N ALA A 33 5.42 -15.21 -2.26
CA ALA A 33 6.32 -14.48 -1.36
C ALA A 33 6.83 -13.18 -2.00
N ALA A 34 7.23 -13.25 -3.28
CA ALA A 34 7.66 -12.08 -4.05
C ALA A 34 6.51 -11.09 -4.26
N TYR A 35 5.32 -11.58 -4.60
CA TYR A 35 4.11 -10.75 -4.75
C TYR A 35 3.75 -9.98 -3.46
N TRP A 36 3.76 -10.65 -2.31
CA TRP A 36 3.48 -10.04 -1.02
C TRP A 36 4.46 -8.93 -0.68
N LEU A 37 5.76 -9.21 -0.80
CA LEU A 37 6.79 -8.20 -0.56
C LEU A 37 6.62 -7.00 -1.52
N GLY A 38 6.36 -7.27 -2.80
CA GLY A 38 6.10 -6.24 -3.80
C GLY A 38 4.92 -5.32 -3.44
N SER A 39 3.85 -5.88 -2.85
CA SER A 39 2.66 -5.13 -2.46
C SER A 39 2.89 -4.10 -1.35
N VAL A 40 4.00 -4.19 -0.62
CA VAL A 40 4.36 -3.26 0.46
C VAL A 40 5.71 -2.58 0.25
N ALA A 41 6.51 -2.99 -0.74
CA ALA A 41 7.90 -2.58 -0.88
C ALA A 41 8.11 -1.08 -1.15
N ALA A 42 7.14 -0.36 -1.72
CA ALA A 42 7.30 1.06 -2.01
C ALA A 42 7.48 1.92 -0.74
N ASP A 43 6.96 1.44 0.40
CA ASP A 43 7.05 2.11 1.70
C ASP A 43 8.40 1.89 2.42
N ALA A 44 9.26 1.02 1.89
CA ALA A 44 10.62 0.79 2.41
C ALA A 44 11.58 1.97 2.22
N HIS A 45 11.14 3.05 1.57
CA HIS A 45 11.97 4.21 1.22
C HIS A 45 12.70 4.83 2.43
N GLY A 46 12.07 4.81 3.62
CA GLY A 46 12.66 5.33 4.85
C GLY A 46 13.89 4.55 5.29
N LEU A 47 13.89 3.23 5.12
CA LEU A 47 15.03 2.35 5.43
C LEU A 47 16.17 2.54 4.44
N ALA A 48 15.85 2.83 3.18
CA ALA A 48 16.84 3.17 2.15
C ALA A 48 17.36 4.62 2.23
N GLY A 49 16.88 5.41 3.20
CA GLY A 49 17.27 6.82 3.35
C GLY A 49 16.87 7.71 2.16
N CYS A 50 15.90 7.30 1.35
CA CYS A 50 15.45 8.03 0.17
C CYS A 50 14.08 8.69 0.37
N GLY A 51 13.83 9.75 -0.43
CA GLY A 51 12.53 10.42 -0.46
C GLY A 51 11.45 9.51 -1.01
N ARG A 52 10.20 9.69 -0.55
CA ARG A 52 9.05 8.88 -0.97
C ARG A 52 8.87 8.89 -2.49
N GLU A 53 9.16 10.01 -3.15
CA GLU A 53 9.06 10.16 -4.59
C GLU A 53 9.99 9.23 -5.39
N ALA A 54 11.08 8.74 -4.78
CA ALA A 54 12.00 7.80 -5.42
C ALA A 54 11.38 6.40 -5.59
N THR A 55 10.46 6.03 -4.70
CA THR A 55 9.77 4.73 -4.74
C THR A 55 8.33 4.86 -5.23
N HIS A 56 7.71 6.03 -5.09
CA HIS A 56 6.32 6.26 -5.48
C HIS A 56 6.17 6.98 -6.81
N PHE A 57 7.24 7.53 -7.40
CA PHE A 57 7.24 8.14 -8.74
C PHE A 57 6.28 9.33 -8.94
N TYR A 58 5.84 9.96 -7.86
CA TYR A 58 5.13 11.25 -7.89
C TYR A 58 5.31 12.01 -6.58
N THR A 59 5.00 13.31 -6.62
CA THR A 59 5.01 14.22 -5.47
C THR A 59 3.63 14.86 -5.29
N TYR A 60 3.31 15.31 -4.08
CA TYR A 60 2.00 15.93 -3.81
C TYR A 60 1.86 17.37 -4.32
N ASP A 61 2.98 18.05 -4.60
CA ASP A 61 3.03 19.43 -5.09
C ASP A 61 2.78 19.54 -6.60
N ARG A 62 2.72 18.42 -7.32
CA ARG A 62 2.51 18.38 -8.78
C ARG A 62 1.28 17.54 -9.15
N PRO A 63 0.59 17.87 -10.25
CA PRO A 63 -0.45 16.99 -10.78
C PRO A 63 0.11 15.62 -11.17
N LEU A 64 -0.63 14.55 -10.88
CA LEU A 64 -0.39 13.21 -11.43
C LEU A 64 -0.70 13.23 -12.93
N SER A 65 0.32 13.43 -13.76
CA SER A 65 0.19 13.46 -15.24
C SER A 65 0.27 12.07 -15.88
N MET A 66 0.77 11.08 -15.14
CA MET A 66 0.96 9.70 -15.58
C MET A 66 0.74 8.77 -14.38
N ALA A 67 0.18 7.59 -14.63
CA ALA A 67 0.08 6.54 -13.61
C ALA A 67 1.48 6.23 -13.04
N PRO A 68 1.67 6.20 -11.71
CA PRO A 68 3.00 6.11 -11.12
C PRO A 68 3.83 4.90 -11.57
N TRP A 69 3.21 3.73 -11.75
CA TRP A 69 3.93 2.56 -12.23
C TRP A 69 4.43 2.70 -13.67
N ARG A 70 3.76 3.49 -14.51
CA ARG A 70 4.25 3.78 -15.87
C ARG A 70 5.44 4.72 -15.83
N ALA A 71 5.46 5.67 -14.90
CA ALA A 71 6.62 6.52 -14.66
C ALA A 71 7.82 5.69 -14.16
N MET A 72 7.57 4.72 -13.26
CA MET A 72 8.56 3.74 -12.82
C MET A 72 9.17 2.97 -13.99
N THR A 73 8.34 2.34 -14.83
CA THR A 73 8.84 1.52 -15.96
C THR A 73 9.42 2.35 -17.10
N ALA A 74 9.04 3.63 -17.22
CA ALA A 74 9.68 4.55 -18.16
C ALA A 74 11.11 4.92 -17.72
N GLN A 75 11.33 5.06 -16.40
CA GLN A 75 12.66 5.31 -15.83
C GLN A 75 13.51 4.03 -15.75
N HIS A 76 12.86 2.87 -15.59
CA HIS A 76 13.48 1.56 -15.43
C HIS A 76 12.83 0.51 -16.34
N PRO A 77 13.11 0.54 -17.66
CA PRO A 77 12.47 -0.35 -18.63
C PRO A 77 12.68 -1.84 -18.37
N ASP A 78 13.79 -2.22 -17.73
CA ASP A 78 14.13 -3.61 -17.40
C ASP A 78 13.07 -4.29 -16.52
N LEU A 79 12.29 -3.52 -15.75
CA LEU A 79 11.18 -4.04 -14.94
C LEU A 79 10.01 -4.57 -15.78
N LEU A 80 9.91 -4.19 -17.06
CA LEU A 80 8.93 -4.73 -18.01
C LEU A 80 9.46 -5.94 -18.79
N THR A 81 10.78 -6.10 -18.89
CA THR A 81 11.41 -7.13 -19.73
C THR A 81 12.06 -8.25 -18.93
N THR A 82 11.93 -8.23 -17.59
CA THR A 82 12.45 -9.29 -16.75
C THR A 82 11.89 -10.67 -17.11
N THR A 83 12.79 -11.65 -17.14
CA THR A 83 12.46 -13.07 -17.31
C THR A 83 12.43 -13.82 -15.97
N ASP A 84 12.81 -13.17 -14.86
CA ASP A 84 12.71 -13.73 -13.52
C ASP A 84 11.24 -13.71 -13.06
N PRO A 85 10.60 -14.87 -12.86
CA PRO A 85 9.20 -14.92 -12.47
C PRO A 85 8.94 -14.40 -11.05
N ASP A 86 9.91 -14.48 -10.13
CA ASP A 86 9.79 -13.91 -8.80
C ASP A 86 9.79 -12.37 -8.88
N GLN A 87 10.77 -11.79 -9.57
CA GLN A 87 10.82 -10.34 -9.79
C GLN A 87 9.54 -9.85 -10.49
N ARG A 88 9.02 -10.62 -11.45
CA ARG A 88 7.80 -10.26 -12.17
C ARG A 88 6.56 -10.26 -11.26
N ALA A 89 6.41 -11.25 -10.39
CA ALA A 89 5.33 -11.28 -9.40
C ALA A 89 5.49 -10.14 -8.37
N PHE A 90 6.72 -9.87 -7.93
CA PHE A 90 7.05 -8.73 -7.08
C PHE A 90 6.64 -7.39 -7.71
N VAL A 91 7.03 -7.11 -8.96
CA VAL A 91 6.67 -5.86 -9.63
C VAL A 91 5.16 -5.77 -9.86
N ALA A 92 4.46 -6.89 -10.09
CA ALA A 92 3.00 -6.89 -10.17
C ALA A 92 2.35 -6.44 -8.85
N GLY A 93 2.85 -6.91 -7.70
CA GLY A 93 2.45 -6.42 -6.38
C GLY A 93 2.75 -4.93 -6.19
N TYR A 94 3.94 -4.49 -6.61
CA TYR A 94 4.36 -3.09 -6.56
C TYR A 94 3.47 -2.18 -7.41
N VAL A 95 3.06 -2.63 -8.59
CA VAL A 95 2.12 -1.92 -9.48
C VAL A 95 0.76 -1.75 -8.79
N ALA A 96 0.24 -2.81 -8.15
CA ALA A 96 -1.00 -2.73 -7.39
C ALA A 96 -0.90 -1.73 -6.22
N HIS A 97 0.22 -1.75 -5.48
CA HIS A 97 0.51 -0.78 -4.43
C HIS A 97 0.42 0.66 -4.96
N LEU A 98 1.21 0.98 -6.00
CA LEU A 98 1.24 2.32 -6.58
C LEU A 98 -0.12 2.78 -7.10
N ALA A 99 -0.89 1.87 -7.69
CA ALA A 99 -2.24 2.15 -8.18
C ALA A 99 -3.23 2.45 -7.04
N MET A 100 -3.15 1.73 -5.92
CA MET A 100 -3.94 2.05 -4.72
C MET A 100 -3.61 3.45 -4.20
N ASP A 101 -2.32 3.78 -4.16
CA ASP A 101 -1.81 5.06 -3.68
C ASP A 101 -2.21 6.24 -4.57
N GLU A 102 -2.22 6.03 -5.89
CA GLU A 102 -2.75 6.98 -6.86
C GLU A 102 -4.22 7.30 -6.55
N VAL A 103 -5.07 6.27 -6.43
CA VAL A 103 -6.49 6.44 -6.16
C VAL A 103 -6.72 7.10 -4.80
N TRP A 104 -6.03 6.66 -3.75
CA TRP A 104 -6.16 7.24 -2.42
C TRP A 104 -5.81 8.73 -2.42
N THR A 105 -4.76 9.11 -3.14
CA THR A 105 -4.39 10.52 -3.30
C THR A 105 -5.49 11.33 -3.99
N LEU A 106 -5.99 10.85 -5.12
CA LEU A 106 -6.94 11.57 -5.97
C LEU A 106 -8.36 11.61 -5.40
N HIS A 107 -8.79 10.57 -4.70
CA HIS A 107 -10.19 10.38 -4.28
C HIS A 107 -10.42 10.50 -2.76
N MET A 108 -9.37 10.41 -1.94
CA MET A 108 -9.48 10.54 -0.50
C MET A 108 -8.63 11.69 0.05
N THR A 109 -7.30 11.54 0.04
CA THR A 109 -6.38 12.48 0.70
C THR A 109 -6.60 13.91 0.23
N ARG A 110 -6.41 14.17 -1.06
CA ARG A 110 -6.50 15.53 -1.62
C ARG A 110 -7.92 16.11 -1.48
N PRO A 111 -9.01 15.47 -1.95
CA PRO A 111 -10.32 16.08 -1.88
C PRO A 111 -10.85 16.23 -0.44
N GLN A 112 -10.64 15.24 0.43
CA GLN A 112 -11.26 15.23 1.76
C GLN A 112 -10.44 16.00 2.80
N PHE A 113 -9.11 15.90 2.77
CA PHE A 113 -8.27 16.42 3.85
C PHE A 113 -7.50 17.69 3.47
N PHE A 114 -7.27 17.95 2.18
CA PHE A 114 -6.56 19.14 1.72
C PHE A 114 -7.48 20.22 1.15
N LEU A 115 -8.41 19.86 0.25
CA LEU A 115 -9.24 20.83 -0.46
C LEU A 115 -10.50 21.24 0.30
N ARG A 116 -11.20 20.30 0.96
CA ARG A 116 -12.37 20.64 1.78
C ARG A 116 -11.95 21.27 3.11
N ALA A 117 -12.58 22.38 3.47
CA ALA A 117 -12.29 23.13 4.68
C ALA A 117 -13.35 22.91 5.78
N TRP A 118 -13.48 21.66 6.27
CA TRP A 118 -14.47 21.30 7.30
C TRP A 118 -13.95 21.41 8.75
N ALA A 119 -12.64 21.61 8.94
CA ALA A 119 -12.00 21.88 10.24
C ALA A 119 -10.68 22.65 10.03
N SER A 120 -9.87 22.86 11.07
CA SER A 120 -8.51 23.40 10.93
C SER A 120 -7.61 22.43 10.14
N GLN A 121 -6.51 22.93 9.54
CA GLN A 121 -5.57 22.06 8.84
C GLN A 121 -5.00 20.97 9.76
N ALA A 122 -4.64 21.32 11.00
CA ALA A 122 -4.15 20.37 11.99
C ALA A 122 -5.19 19.30 12.32
N GLN A 123 -6.47 19.67 12.49
CA GLN A 123 -7.54 18.71 12.75
C GLN A 123 -7.75 17.77 11.56
N ARG A 124 -7.78 18.28 10.33
CA ARG A 124 -7.90 17.42 9.14
C ARG A 124 -6.71 16.48 9.00
N PHE A 125 -5.50 16.94 9.30
CA PHE A 125 -4.29 16.12 9.28
C PHE A 125 -4.31 15.02 10.35
N LEU A 126 -4.79 15.33 11.56
CA LEU A 126 -5.04 14.35 12.61
C LEU A 126 -6.06 13.30 12.16
N MET A 127 -7.20 13.74 11.63
CA MET A 127 -8.26 12.84 11.16
C MET A 127 -7.85 11.98 9.97
N LEU A 128 -6.94 12.45 9.12
CA LEU A 128 -6.30 11.62 8.10
C LEU A 128 -5.51 10.47 8.74
N HIS A 129 -4.80 10.69 9.84
CA HIS A 129 -4.09 9.60 10.52
C HIS A 129 -5.06 8.69 11.27
N ILE A 130 -6.11 9.23 11.88
CA ILE A 130 -7.15 8.44 12.56
C ILE A 130 -7.85 7.49 11.59
N ILE A 131 -8.25 7.95 10.39
CA ILE A 131 -8.89 7.06 9.41
C ILE A 131 -7.91 5.98 8.92
N LEU A 132 -6.63 6.29 8.79
CA LEU A 132 -5.61 5.32 8.40
C LEU A 132 -5.38 4.28 9.50
N ILE A 133 -5.36 4.66 10.78
CA ILE A 133 -5.26 3.71 11.90
C ILE A 133 -6.51 2.82 11.96
N TYR A 134 -7.70 3.41 11.79
CA TYR A 134 -8.95 2.64 11.73
C TYR A 134 -8.93 1.60 10.61
N MET A 135 -8.43 1.96 9.42
CA MET A 135 -8.24 1.02 8.32
C MET A 135 -7.19 -0.03 8.64
N ASP A 136 -6.05 0.38 9.23
CA ASP A 136 -4.94 -0.50 9.61
C ASP A 136 -5.39 -1.63 10.54
N GLU A 137 -6.11 -1.30 11.62
CA GLU A 137 -6.63 -2.29 12.58
C GLU A 137 -7.62 -3.23 11.90
N ARG A 138 -8.58 -2.69 11.14
CA ARG A 138 -9.57 -3.49 10.40
C ARG A 138 -8.91 -4.44 9.39
N ASP A 139 -7.91 -3.94 8.66
CA ASP A 139 -7.29 -4.66 7.56
C ASP A 139 -6.32 -5.73 8.10
N LEU A 140 -5.59 -5.43 9.18
CA LEU A 140 -4.77 -6.39 9.91
C LEU A 140 -5.61 -7.56 10.43
N ASP A 141 -6.76 -7.29 11.04
CA ASP A 141 -7.70 -8.32 11.52
C ASP A 141 -8.27 -9.20 10.39
N SER A 142 -8.16 -8.76 9.14
CA SER A 142 -8.68 -9.48 7.96
C SER A 142 -7.63 -10.32 7.21
N LEU A 143 -6.35 -10.19 7.58
CA LEU A 143 -5.27 -10.94 6.96
C LEU A 143 -5.36 -12.42 7.35
N ALA A 144 -5.13 -13.31 6.39
CA ALA A 144 -5.01 -14.73 6.65
C ALA A 144 -3.71 -15.03 7.40
N ASP A 145 -3.79 -15.98 8.34
CA ASP A 145 -2.69 -16.36 9.23
C ASP A 145 -1.42 -16.80 8.48
N ASP A 146 -1.57 -17.29 7.25
CA ASP A 146 -0.47 -17.82 6.42
C ASP A 146 0.32 -16.74 5.67
N ILE A 147 -0.20 -15.51 5.53
CA ILE A 147 0.53 -14.40 4.89
C ILE A 147 1.84 -14.12 5.63
N ALA A 148 1.80 -14.15 6.97
CA ALA A 148 3.00 -13.96 7.77
C ALA A 148 4.09 -15.01 7.47
N GLY A 149 3.70 -16.24 7.08
CA GLY A 149 4.65 -17.28 6.70
C GLY A 149 5.25 -17.10 5.30
N GLN A 150 4.69 -16.21 4.47
CA GLN A 150 5.21 -15.90 3.13
C GLN A 150 6.11 -14.66 3.13
N LEU A 151 5.88 -13.72 4.05
CA LEU A 151 6.79 -12.61 4.32
C LEU A 151 8.03 -13.13 5.05
N GLY A 152 9.21 -12.66 4.67
CA GLY A 152 10.52 -13.17 5.11
C GLY A 152 11.06 -14.37 4.31
N VAL A 153 10.28 -14.88 3.33
CA VAL A 153 10.70 -15.97 2.43
C VAL A 153 11.26 -15.44 1.10
N ALA A 154 10.81 -14.26 0.67
CA ALA A 154 11.27 -13.65 -0.56
C ALA A 154 12.79 -13.39 -0.51
N ALA A 155 13.48 -13.69 -1.61
CA ALA A 155 14.92 -13.50 -1.72
C ALA A 155 15.23 -12.49 -2.83
N PRO A 156 15.01 -11.18 -2.61
CA PRO A 156 15.33 -10.18 -3.62
C PRO A 156 16.82 -10.24 -3.97
N ASP A 157 17.13 -10.27 -5.28
CA ASP A 157 18.47 -10.11 -5.84
C ASP A 157 18.38 -9.08 -6.96
N ARG A 158 18.70 -7.83 -6.62
CA ARG A 158 18.68 -6.67 -7.52
C ARG A 158 17.33 -6.55 -8.25
N TRP A 159 16.24 -6.84 -7.55
CA TRP A 159 14.89 -6.75 -8.09
C TRP A 159 14.46 -5.32 -8.41
N LEU A 160 15.04 -4.33 -7.74
CA LEU A 160 14.78 -2.91 -7.99
C LEU A 160 16.10 -2.13 -8.20
N PRO A 161 16.16 -1.22 -9.19
CA PRO A 161 17.34 -0.38 -9.41
C PRO A 161 17.39 0.87 -8.53
N PHE A 162 16.31 1.18 -7.81
CA PHE A 162 16.14 2.39 -7.00
C PHE A 162 15.96 2.10 -5.51
N LEU A 163 15.92 0.82 -5.11
CA LEU A 163 15.78 0.39 -3.73
C LEU A 163 16.68 -0.83 -3.51
N PRO A 164 17.62 -0.78 -2.56
CA PRO A 164 18.58 -1.86 -2.37
C PRO A 164 17.95 -3.07 -1.67
N ASP A 165 18.50 -4.26 -1.90
CA ASP A 165 17.93 -5.51 -1.39
C ASP A 165 17.98 -5.63 0.14
N ASP A 166 18.93 -4.97 0.81
CA ASP A 166 19.00 -4.91 2.27
C ASP A 166 17.81 -4.16 2.86
N ALA A 167 17.45 -2.99 2.29
CA ALA A 167 16.25 -2.25 2.68
C ALA A 167 14.97 -3.04 2.41
N LEU A 168 14.90 -3.80 1.31
CA LEU A 168 13.76 -4.69 1.03
C LEU A 168 13.62 -5.79 2.08
N ARG A 169 14.72 -6.46 2.46
CA ARG A 169 14.72 -7.51 3.48
C ARG A 169 14.40 -6.97 4.87
N GLU A 170 14.98 -5.84 5.25
CA GLU A 170 14.69 -5.20 6.54
C GLU A 170 13.23 -4.75 6.62
N TRP A 171 12.67 -4.26 5.51
CA TRP A 171 11.25 -3.93 5.42
C TRP A 171 10.36 -5.16 5.56
N ASP A 172 10.68 -6.24 4.84
CA ASP A 172 9.98 -7.53 4.93
C ASP A 172 9.94 -8.04 6.37
N ASP A 173 11.10 -8.05 7.05
CA ASP A 173 11.24 -8.44 8.45
C ASP A 173 10.44 -7.55 9.40
N LEU A 174 10.37 -6.23 9.15
CA LEU A 174 9.58 -5.30 9.94
C LEU A 174 8.08 -5.59 9.83
N ILE A 175 7.58 -5.85 8.63
CA ILE A 175 6.16 -6.19 8.42
C ILE A 175 5.86 -7.57 9.03
N TYR A 176 6.70 -8.57 8.76
CA TYR A 176 6.59 -9.91 9.32
C TYR A 176 6.45 -9.89 10.86
N ARG A 177 7.29 -9.14 11.57
CA ARG A 177 7.26 -9.07 13.04
C ARG A 177 5.94 -8.52 13.59
N GLN A 178 5.27 -7.66 12.84
CA GLN A 178 4.01 -7.04 13.25
C GLN A 178 2.80 -7.93 12.99
N ILE A 179 2.81 -8.72 11.91
CA ILE A 179 1.64 -9.50 11.48
C ILE A 179 1.68 -10.99 11.86
N LYS A 180 2.85 -11.54 12.24
CA LYS A 180 2.94 -12.94 12.68
C LYS A 180 2.06 -13.20 13.91
N PRO A 181 1.68 -14.47 14.20
CA PRO A 181 0.94 -14.78 15.41
C PRO A 181 1.60 -14.23 16.69
N GLY A 182 0.86 -13.43 17.45
CA GLY A 182 1.36 -12.73 18.64
C GLY A 182 2.24 -11.50 18.35
N GLY A 183 2.37 -11.10 17.10
CA GLY A 183 2.91 -9.81 16.68
C GLY A 183 2.05 -8.65 17.15
N ALA A 184 2.63 -7.46 17.18
CA ALA A 184 1.95 -6.24 17.56
C ALA A 184 2.20 -5.17 16.49
N SER A 185 1.13 -4.51 16.04
CA SER A 185 1.22 -3.36 15.16
C SER A 185 1.96 -2.20 15.86
N GLU A 186 2.91 -1.60 15.16
CA GLU A 186 3.64 -0.41 15.60
C GLU A 186 2.96 0.89 15.07
N THR A 187 1.79 0.80 14.43
CA THR A 187 1.14 1.92 13.72
C THR A 187 0.89 3.15 14.60
N LEU A 188 0.44 2.98 15.85
CA LEU A 188 0.20 4.09 16.76
C LEU A 188 1.49 4.81 17.13
N ASP A 189 2.57 4.06 17.37
CA ASP A 189 3.89 4.61 17.68
C ASP A 189 4.51 5.33 16.48
N ILE A 190 4.26 4.83 15.26
CA ILE A 190 4.73 5.45 14.02
C ILE A 190 3.94 6.73 13.69
N PHE A 191 2.63 6.74 13.93
CA PHE A 191 1.76 7.87 13.55
C PHE A 191 1.68 8.96 14.63
N GLY A 192 1.75 8.60 15.91
CA GLY A 192 1.68 9.55 17.03
C GLY A 192 2.59 10.76 16.87
N PRO A 193 3.90 10.58 16.65
CA PRO A 193 4.84 11.69 16.44
C PRO A 193 4.49 12.60 15.26
N ARG A 194 3.88 12.07 14.19
CA ARG A 194 3.49 12.84 13.00
C ARG A 194 2.39 13.86 13.31
N VAL A 195 1.52 13.53 14.24
CA VAL A 195 0.37 14.37 14.65
C VAL A 195 0.51 14.94 16.06
N GLN A 196 1.70 14.84 16.65
CA GLN A 196 2.03 15.33 17.99
C GLN A 196 1.10 14.75 19.08
N LYS A 197 0.89 13.43 19.04
CA LYS A 197 0.07 12.68 19.99
C LYS A 197 0.77 11.43 20.50
N SER A 198 0.47 11.02 21.72
CA SER A 198 0.82 9.69 22.23
C SER A 198 -0.12 8.61 21.68
N PRO A 199 0.27 7.32 21.71
CA PRO A 199 -0.63 6.21 21.42
C PRO A 199 -1.95 6.27 22.22
N ASP A 200 -1.88 6.56 23.52
CA ASP A 200 -3.06 6.68 24.39
C ASP A 200 -4.00 7.81 23.95
N GLU A 201 -3.47 8.95 23.53
CA GLU A 201 -4.29 10.06 23.03
C GLU A 201 -4.99 9.71 21.71
N LEU A 202 -4.33 8.93 20.84
CA LEU A 202 -4.94 8.42 19.60
C LEU A 202 -6.03 7.39 19.91
N ARG A 203 -5.78 6.44 20.84
CA ARG A 203 -6.80 5.47 21.29
C ARG A 203 -8.02 6.16 21.87
N ALA A 204 -7.84 7.22 22.67
CA ALA A 204 -8.95 8.00 23.22
C ALA A 204 -9.78 8.74 22.15
N ILE A 205 -9.31 8.83 20.91
CA ILE A 205 -10.12 9.28 19.77
C ILE A 205 -10.86 8.08 19.16
N LEU A 206 -10.12 7.02 18.81
CA LEU A 206 -10.64 5.83 18.11
C LEU A 206 -11.71 5.09 18.91
N ASP A 207 -11.50 4.92 20.21
CA ASP A 207 -12.32 4.07 21.08
C ASP A 207 -13.61 4.74 21.57
N VAL A 208 -13.85 6.00 21.19
CA VAL A 208 -15.06 6.76 21.56
C VAL A 208 -15.90 7.02 20.31
N PRO A 209 -16.94 6.20 20.03
CA PRO A 209 -17.71 6.27 18.79
C PRO A 209 -18.31 7.64 18.49
N GLU A 210 -18.79 8.34 19.53
CA GLU A 210 -19.38 9.68 19.41
C GLU A 210 -18.33 10.69 18.96
N ARG A 211 -17.09 10.56 19.44
CA ARG A 211 -15.96 11.41 19.06
C ARG A 211 -15.48 11.09 17.65
N MET A 212 -15.32 9.81 17.31
CA MET A 212 -15.05 9.39 15.92
C MET A 212 -16.11 9.93 14.96
N HIS A 213 -17.38 9.89 15.35
CA HIS A 213 -18.45 10.42 14.53
C HIS A 213 -18.35 11.93 14.35
N ALA A 214 -18.23 12.68 15.45
CA ALA A 214 -18.17 14.14 15.41
C ALA A 214 -16.94 14.66 14.66
N ASP A 215 -15.75 14.09 14.93
CA ASP A 215 -14.48 14.61 14.45
C ASP A 215 -14.14 14.13 13.02
N LEU A 216 -14.59 12.93 12.62
CA LEU A 216 -14.28 12.31 11.33
C LEU A 216 -15.53 11.99 10.50
N TRP A 217 -16.41 11.11 10.97
CA TRP A 217 -17.45 10.51 10.12
C TRP A 217 -18.55 11.47 9.68
N ALA A 218 -18.79 12.55 10.43
CA ALA A 218 -19.67 13.65 10.04
C ALA A 218 -19.16 14.42 8.81
N HIS A 219 -17.86 14.33 8.51
CA HIS A 219 -17.21 15.09 7.44
C HIS A 219 -16.73 14.22 6.29
N VAL A 220 -16.10 13.09 6.61
CA VAL A 220 -15.61 12.08 5.67
C VAL A 220 -16.40 10.82 5.94
N THR A 221 -17.50 10.61 5.22
CA THR A 221 -18.44 9.54 5.59
C THR A 221 -17.86 8.14 5.34
N PRO A 222 -18.31 7.11 6.09
CA PRO A 222 -17.95 5.72 5.79
C PRO A 222 -18.26 5.32 4.33
N ALA A 223 -19.33 5.86 3.75
CA ALA A 223 -19.65 5.66 2.35
C ALA A 223 -18.63 6.29 1.38
N ALA A 224 -17.99 7.40 1.76
CA ALA A 224 -16.90 7.97 0.97
C ALA A 224 -15.64 7.10 1.03
N LEU A 225 -15.33 6.54 2.20
CA LEU A 225 -14.25 5.56 2.37
C LEU A 225 -14.49 4.32 1.51
N ALA A 226 -15.66 3.69 1.64
CA ALA A 226 -16.01 2.49 0.87
C ALA A 226 -15.96 2.72 -0.66
N ARG A 227 -16.34 3.91 -1.13
CA ARG A 227 -16.21 4.26 -2.56
C ARG A 227 -14.75 4.38 -2.98
N ALA A 228 -13.89 5.02 -2.19
CA ALA A 228 -12.46 5.11 -2.48
C ALA A 228 -11.81 3.72 -2.50
N GLU A 229 -12.14 2.86 -1.54
CA GLU A 229 -11.67 1.47 -1.47
C GLU A 229 -12.12 0.64 -2.68
N THR A 230 -13.37 0.80 -3.12
CA THR A 230 -13.86 0.14 -4.34
C THR A 230 -13.08 0.59 -5.59
N LEU A 231 -12.76 1.88 -5.67
CA LEU A 231 -11.93 2.43 -6.76
C LEU A 231 -10.49 1.93 -6.67
N MET A 232 -9.90 1.88 -5.46
CA MET A 232 -8.55 1.37 -5.23
C MET A 232 -8.44 -0.07 -5.72
N TYR A 233 -9.40 -0.92 -5.35
CA TYR A 233 -9.42 -2.32 -5.77
C TYR A 233 -9.51 -2.45 -7.30
N THR A 234 -10.52 -1.81 -7.90
CA THR A 234 -10.78 -1.91 -9.35
C THR A 234 -9.60 -1.39 -10.16
N HIS A 235 -9.00 -0.27 -9.74
CA HIS A 235 -7.85 0.33 -10.43
C HIS A 235 -6.60 -0.51 -10.25
N ALA A 236 -6.29 -0.95 -9.03
CA ALA A 236 -5.13 -1.80 -8.75
C ALA A 236 -5.17 -3.12 -9.53
N ARG A 237 -6.33 -3.78 -9.55
CA ARG A 237 -6.57 -4.98 -10.39
C ARG A 237 -6.27 -4.70 -11.86
N THR A 238 -6.80 -3.59 -12.38
CA THR A 238 -6.65 -3.22 -13.80
C THR A 238 -5.18 -2.93 -14.14
N GLN A 239 -4.47 -2.17 -13.30
CA GLN A 239 -3.06 -1.83 -13.54
C GLN A 239 -2.16 -3.06 -13.40
N LEU A 240 -2.39 -3.93 -12.41
CA LEU A 240 -1.67 -5.18 -12.23
C LEU A 240 -1.79 -6.07 -13.47
N LEU A 241 -3.01 -6.29 -13.97
CA LEU A 241 -3.23 -7.10 -15.18
C LEU A 241 -2.58 -6.47 -16.41
N THR A 242 -2.68 -5.15 -16.54
CA THR A 242 -2.01 -4.41 -17.62
C THR A 242 -0.49 -4.60 -17.60
N TYR A 243 0.12 -4.59 -16.41
CA TYR A 243 1.54 -4.87 -16.25
C TYR A 243 1.89 -6.32 -16.60
N LEU A 244 1.12 -7.29 -16.11
CA LEU A 244 1.38 -8.71 -16.37
C LEU A 244 1.28 -9.07 -17.85
N ASP A 245 0.31 -8.47 -18.57
CA ASP A 245 0.16 -8.66 -20.01
C ASP A 245 1.30 -7.98 -20.79
N ALA A 246 1.70 -6.77 -20.38
CA ALA A 246 2.82 -6.06 -21.00
C ALA A 246 4.15 -6.79 -20.81
N SER A 247 4.42 -7.30 -19.61
CA SER A 247 5.67 -8.02 -19.29
C SER A 247 5.75 -9.41 -19.94
N SER A 248 4.61 -10.05 -20.23
CA SER A 248 4.58 -11.32 -20.98
C SER A 248 5.06 -11.16 -22.43
N ASN A 249 4.83 -10.00 -23.04
CA ASN A 249 5.09 -9.77 -24.47
C ASN A 249 6.55 -9.42 -24.76
N GLY A 250 7.34 -9.03 -23.76
CA GLY A 250 8.78 -8.78 -23.90
C GLY A 250 9.65 -10.04 -23.89
N SER A 251 9.06 -11.21 -23.62
CA SER A 251 9.76 -12.51 -23.57
C SER A 251 9.73 -13.30 -24.89
N ARG A 252 9.35 -12.66 -26.02
CA ARG A 252 9.33 -13.29 -27.36
C ARG A 252 10.42 -12.75 -28.26
#